data_AF-A0AAF0QKE6-F1
#
_entry.id   AF-A0AAF0QKE6-F1
#
_cell.length_a   1.000
_cell.length_b   1.000
_cell.length_c   1.000
_cell.angle_alpha   90.00
_cell.angle_beta   90.00
_cell.angle_gamma   90.00
#
_symmetry.space_group_name_H-M   'P 1'
#
loop_
_entity.id
_entity.type
_entity.pdbx_description
1 polymer ?
#
loop_
_entity_poly.entity_id
_entity_poly.type
_entity_poly.pdbx_seq_one_letter_code
_entity_poly.pdbx_strand_id
1 'polypeptide(L)'
;VLVNCLYFGEIYFLHLMEAVFEEEYAALENKVKRSVYIDNLSPLVKESVIKAALDQFGNVIQNADEARTIISEIRNSPFMISGMPRPVRARPAVVEMFDDRPRKPDRMIMCYWLKSNEPDFEVATKMKRTVRKHVKEANFLLKRQLEEEEQLAKEQ
;
A
#
# COMPACT_ATOMS: atom_id res chain seq x y z
N VAL A 1 28.75 22.08 -36.18
CA VAL A 1 29.24 21.86 -34.79
C VAL A 1 28.12 22.00 -33.74
N LEU A 2 27.11 22.86 -33.93
CA LEU A 2 26.03 23.05 -32.93
C LEU A 2 24.90 22.00 -32.92
N VAL A 3 24.75 21.17 -33.97
CA VAL A 3 23.71 20.13 -34.01
C VAL A 3 24.02 18.94 -33.09
N ASN A 4 25.30 18.67 -32.80
CA ASN A 4 25.72 17.59 -31.91
C ASN A 4 25.63 17.92 -30.40
N CYS A 5 25.53 19.20 -30.01
CA CYS A 5 25.41 19.57 -28.58
C CYS A 5 24.00 19.36 -28.01
N LEU A 6 22.95 19.55 -28.81
CA LEU A 6 21.56 19.38 -28.36
C LEU A 6 21.21 17.90 -28.16
N TYR A 7 21.66 17.01 -29.07
CA TYR A 7 21.48 15.57 -28.91
C TYR A 7 22.25 15.01 -27.70
N PHE A 8 23.47 15.50 -27.44
CA PHE A 8 24.25 15.05 -26.29
C PHE A 8 23.61 15.48 -24.95
N GLY A 9 23.10 16.71 -24.87
CA GLY A 9 22.40 17.22 -23.69
C GLY A 9 21.08 16.51 -23.38
N GLU A 10 20.26 16.20 -24.40
CA GLU A 10 19.00 15.48 -24.23
C GLU A 10 19.21 13.99 -23.84
N ILE A 11 20.24 13.34 -24.39
CA ILE A 11 20.60 11.96 -24.03
C ILE A 11 21.06 11.87 -22.57
N TYR A 12 21.91 12.80 -22.11
CA TYR A 12 22.31 12.84 -20.70
C TYR A 12 21.15 13.15 -19.77
N PHE A 13 20.23 14.04 -20.17
CA PHE A 13 19.06 14.36 -19.36
C PHE A 13 18.13 13.16 -19.18
N LEU A 14 17.87 12.40 -20.25
CA LEU A 14 17.07 11.17 -20.20
C LEU A 14 17.73 10.08 -19.34
N HIS A 15 19.03 9.86 -19.51
CA HIS A 15 19.77 8.84 -18.75
C HIS A 15 19.88 9.19 -17.27
N LEU A 16 20.06 10.48 -16.94
CA LEU A 16 20.06 10.97 -15.56
C LEU A 16 18.69 10.81 -14.91
N MET A 17 17.60 11.08 -15.65
CA MET A 17 16.24 10.90 -15.15
C MET A 17 15.94 9.42 -14.87
N GLU A 18 16.38 8.51 -15.75
CA GLU A 18 16.22 7.06 -15.59
C GLU A 18 16.99 6.53 -14.37
N ALA A 19 18.23 6.98 -14.17
CA ALA A 19 19.04 6.65 -13.00
C ALA A 19 18.41 7.14 -11.68
N VAL A 20 17.81 8.34 -11.66
CA VAL A 20 17.09 8.86 -10.49
C VAL A 20 15.88 7.96 -10.14
N PHE A 21 15.11 7.53 -11.15
CA PHE A 21 13.99 6.63 -10.91
C PHE A 21 14.43 5.25 -10.39
N GLU A 22 15.57 4.72 -10.84
CA GLU A 22 16.12 3.47 -10.33
C GLU A 22 16.53 3.57 -8.86
N GLU A 23 17.23 4.63 -8.46
CA GLU A 23 17.63 4.86 -7.07
C GLU A 23 16.42 5.02 -6.14
N GLU A 24 15.43 5.82 -6.55
CA GLU A 24 14.19 5.98 -5.80
C GLU A 24 13.42 4.66 -5.66
N TYR A 25 13.37 3.86 -6.73
CA TYR A 25 12.70 2.55 -6.70
C TYR A 25 13.45 1.55 -5.82
N ALA A 26 14.78 1.53 -5.85
CA ALA A 26 15.59 0.71 -4.96
C ALA A 26 15.41 1.11 -3.48
N ALA A 27 15.30 2.41 -3.20
CA ALA A 27 14.96 2.91 -1.87
C ALA A 27 13.57 2.45 -1.41
N LEU A 28 12.58 2.45 -2.32
CA LEU A 28 11.24 1.91 -2.05
C LEU A 28 11.31 0.41 -1.73
N GLU A 29 12.05 -0.40 -2.49
CA GLU A 29 12.17 -1.84 -2.20
C GLU A 29 12.76 -2.10 -0.81
N ASN A 30 13.75 -1.31 -0.40
CA ASN A 30 14.31 -1.39 0.95
C ASN A 30 13.29 -0.97 2.01
N LYS A 31 12.49 0.07 1.75
CA LYS A 31 11.36 0.49 2.61
C LYS A 31 10.32 -0.62 2.73
N VAL A 32 9.97 -1.30 1.64
CA VAL A 32 9.00 -2.41 1.61
C VAL A 32 9.51 -3.59 2.43
N LYS A 33 10.79 -3.98 2.28
CA LYS A 33 11.39 -5.11 3.02
C LYS A 33 11.35 -4.95 4.54
N ARG A 34 11.43 -3.71 5.04
CA ARG A 34 11.33 -3.39 6.48
C ARG A 34 9.92 -3.03 6.95
N SER A 35 8.91 -3.08 6.06
CA SER A 35 7.54 -2.70 6.38
C SER A 35 6.66 -3.92 6.59
N VAL A 36 5.86 -3.90 7.67
CA VAL A 36 4.86 -4.92 7.98
C VAL A 36 3.47 -4.36 7.72
N TYR A 37 2.68 -5.09 6.94
CA TYR A 37 1.26 -4.81 6.76
C TYR A 37 0.46 -5.52 7.85
N ILE A 38 -0.21 -4.75 8.71
CA ILE A 38 -1.08 -5.27 9.76
C ILE A 38 -2.53 -5.10 9.32
N ASP A 39 -3.26 -6.21 9.24
CA ASP A 39 -4.69 -6.25 8.93
C ASP A 39 -5.52 -6.67 10.15
N ASN A 40 -6.84 -6.61 9.98
CA ASN A 40 -7.82 -6.99 11.01
C ASN A 40 -7.75 -6.15 12.29
N LEU A 41 -7.33 -4.89 12.18
CA LEU A 41 -7.41 -3.91 13.27
C LEU A 41 -8.84 -3.43 13.47
N SER A 42 -9.20 -3.16 14.72
CA SER A 42 -10.44 -2.43 15.02
C SER A 42 -10.31 -0.98 14.51
N PRO A 43 -11.30 -0.45 13.78
CA PRO A 43 -11.35 0.95 13.38
C PRO A 43 -11.27 1.96 14.54
N LEU A 44 -11.53 1.54 15.78
CA LEU A 44 -11.40 2.40 16.97
C LEU A 44 -9.95 2.53 17.46
N VAL A 45 -9.03 1.70 16.96
CA VAL A 45 -7.63 1.68 17.39
C VAL A 45 -6.90 2.90 16.83
N LYS A 46 -6.23 3.63 17.72
CA LYS A 46 -5.41 4.79 17.37
C LYS A 46 -3.96 4.38 17.11
N GLU A 47 -3.24 5.19 16.34
CA GLU A 47 -1.81 4.98 16.02
C GLU A 47 -0.94 4.77 17.27
N SER A 48 -1.17 5.55 18.33
CA SER A 48 -0.42 5.41 19.59
C SER A 48 -0.56 4.04 20.24
N VAL A 49 -1.74 3.42 20.13
CA VAL A 49 -2.02 2.07 20.66
C VAL A 49 -1.31 1.01 19.81
N ILE A 50 -1.32 1.17 18.48
CA ILE A 50 -0.59 0.27 17.57
C ILE A 50 0.90 0.33 17.88
N LYS A 51 1.45 1.54 18.02
CA LYS A 51 2.86 1.74 18.34
C LYS A 51 3.24 1.09 19.66
N ALA A 52 2.51 1.39 20.74
CA ALA A 52 2.77 0.81 22.05
C ALA A 52 2.66 -0.72 22.06
N ALA A 53 1.71 -1.28 21.30
CA ALA A 53 1.54 -2.72 21.18
C ALA A 53 2.71 -3.37 20.43
N LEU A 54 3.21 -2.73 19.37
CA LEU A 54 4.35 -3.27 18.62
C LEU A 54 5.69 -3.05 19.31
N ASP A 55 5.84 -1.99 20.12
CA ASP A 55 7.07 -1.70 20.88
C ASP A 55 7.48 -2.86 21.81
N GLN A 56 6.56 -3.77 22.16
CA GLN A 56 6.88 -5.00 22.90
C GLN A 56 7.86 -5.93 22.16
N PHE A 57 7.93 -5.83 20.82
CA PHE A 57 8.81 -6.62 19.96
C PHE A 57 10.20 -5.96 19.78
N GLY A 58 10.47 -4.83 20.45
CA GLY A 58 11.71 -4.08 20.36
C GLY A 58 11.59 -2.82 19.50
N ASN A 59 12.69 -2.34 18.92
CA ASN A 59 12.70 -1.12 18.11
C ASN A 59 12.20 -1.42 16.67
N VAL A 60 10.88 -1.53 16.55
CA VAL A 60 10.05 -2.16 15.47
C VAL A 60 10.40 -1.83 14.01
N ILE A 61 11.23 -0.84 13.70
CA ILE A 61 11.30 -0.28 12.33
C ILE A 61 12.73 0.09 11.91
N GLN A 62 13.74 -0.74 12.19
CA GLN A 62 15.09 -0.49 11.69
C GLN A 62 15.51 -1.46 10.59
N ASN A 63 15.23 -2.75 10.71
CA ASN A 63 15.74 -3.74 9.78
C ASN A 63 14.69 -4.74 9.25
N ALA A 64 15.06 -5.47 8.20
CA ALA A 64 14.17 -6.43 7.53
C ALA A 64 13.98 -7.72 8.33
N ASP A 65 14.92 -8.08 9.21
CA ASP A 65 14.85 -9.31 10.00
C ASP A 65 13.88 -9.16 11.18
N GLU A 66 13.83 -8.00 11.84
CA GLU A 66 12.82 -7.62 12.83
C GLU A 66 11.41 -7.70 12.22
N ALA A 67 11.22 -7.15 11.01
CA ALA A 67 9.94 -7.23 10.32
C ALA A 67 9.51 -8.69 10.09
N ARG A 68 10.45 -9.59 9.73
CA ARG A 68 10.18 -11.03 9.57
C ARG A 68 9.83 -11.68 10.90
N THR A 69 10.54 -11.35 11.98
CA THR A 69 10.27 -11.85 13.33
C THR A 69 8.86 -11.48 13.75
N ILE A 70 8.48 -10.20 13.66
CA ILE A 70 7.12 -9.72 13.98
C ILE A 70 6.06 -10.46 13.16
N ILE A 71 6.28 -10.60 11.85
CA ILE A 71 5.34 -11.34 10.99
C ILE A 71 5.21 -12.79 11.46
N SER A 72 6.31 -13.45 11.82
CA SER A 72 6.31 -14.84 12.27
C SER A 72 5.63 -14.99 13.63
N GLU A 73 5.87 -14.08 14.57
CA GLU A 73 5.31 -14.14 15.92
C GLU A 73 3.81 -13.88 15.90
N ILE A 74 3.35 -12.83 15.22
CA ILE A 74 1.92 -12.53 15.05
C ILE A 74 1.20 -13.63 14.27
N ARG A 75 1.89 -14.29 13.33
CA ARG A 75 1.31 -15.42 12.58
C ARG A 75 1.15 -16.67 13.44
N ASN A 76 2.14 -16.96 14.29
CA ASN A 76 2.20 -18.20 15.07
C ASN A 76 1.42 -18.12 16.39
N SER A 77 1.24 -16.90 16.93
CA SER A 77 0.58 -16.65 18.20
C SER A 77 -0.50 -15.56 18.03
N PRO A 78 -1.73 -15.76 18.55
CA PRO A 78 -2.76 -14.72 18.51
C PRO A 78 -2.27 -13.44 19.20
N PHE A 79 -2.04 -12.41 18.39
CA PHE A 79 -1.65 -11.11 18.90
C PHE A 79 -2.85 -10.16 18.88
N MET A 80 -3.16 -9.58 20.04
CA MET A 80 -4.36 -8.78 20.24
C MET A 80 -3.94 -7.34 20.44
N ILE A 81 -4.53 -6.42 19.67
CA ILE A 81 -4.34 -4.99 19.89
C ILE A 81 -5.70 -4.46 20.33
N SER A 82 -5.77 -3.95 21.57
CA SER A 82 -7.01 -3.61 22.32
C SER A 82 -7.65 -4.76 23.11
N GLY A 83 -8.69 -4.45 23.88
CA GLY A 83 -9.36 -5.34 24.85
C GLY A 83 -10.39 -6.31 24.25
N MET A 84 -10.73 -6.21 22.96
CA MET A 84 -11.61 -7.18 22.29
C MET A 84 -10.79 -8.35 21.72
N PRO A 85 -11.31 -9.60 21.76
CA PRO A 85 -10.59 -10.76 21.27
C PRO A 85 -10.56 -10.83 19.72
N ARG A 86 -9.95 -9.85 19.07
CA ARG A 86 -9.69 -9.78 17.63
C ARG A 86 -8.18 -9.92 17.33
N PRO A 87 -7.71 -11.12 16.94
CA PRO A 87 -6.31 -11.29 16.59
C PRO A 87 -5.96 -10.50 15.33
N VAL A 88 -4.95 -9.64 15.43
CA VAL A 88 -4.41 -8.94 14.27
C VAL A 88 -3.64 -9.92 13.40
N ARG A 89 -3.54 -9.64 12.10
CA ARG A 89 -2.71 -10.46 11.21
C ARG A 89 -1.60 -9.59 10.64
N ALA A 90 -0.40 -10.15 10.59
CA ALA A 90 0.75 -9.51 9.97
C ALA A 90 1.13 -10.19 8.65
N ARG A 91 1.44 -9.39 7.65
CA ARG A 91 1.93 -9.82 6.33
C ARG A 91 3.11 -8.94 5.91
N PRO A 92 4.01 -9.43 5.04
CA PRO A 92 4.98 -8.55 4.41
C PRO A 92 4.26 -7.48 3.60
N ALA A 93 4.72 -6.23 3.68
CA ALA A 93 4.23 -5.18 2.79
C ALA A 93 4.63 -5.51 1.34
N VAL A 94 3.82 -5.05 0.38
CA VAL A 94 4.13 -5.13 -1.04
C VAL A 94 4.19 -3.74 -1.64
N VAL A 95 4.95 -3.57 -2.73
CA VAL A 95 5.18 -2.26 -3.38
C VAL A 95 3.86 -1.57 -3.75
N GLU A 96 2.85 -2.36 -4.13
CA GLU A 96 1.53 -1.88 -4.54
C GLU A 96 0.73 -1.23 -3.41
N MET A 97 1.09 -1.48 -2.15
CA MET A 97 0.45 -0.87 -0.97
C MET A 97 0.92 0.57 -0.70
N PHE A 98 1.95 1.04 -1.41
CA PHE A 98 2.50 2.38 -1.24
C PHE A 98 1.94 3.31 -2.32
N ASP A 99 1.36 4.43 -1.88
CA ASP A 99 0.83 5.49 -2.76
C ASP A 99 1.95 6.34 -3.35
N ASP A 100 3.04 6.54 -2.60
CA ASP A 100 4.22 7.34 -2.94
C ASP A 100 5.24 6.58 -3.82
N ARG A 101 4.82 5.50 -4.48
CA ARG A 101 5.74 4.66 -5.26
C ARG A 101 6.24 5.40 -6.53
N PRO A 102 7.56 5.46 -6.77
CA PRO A 102 8.10 5.91 -8.05
C PRO A 102 7.64 5.02 -9.22
N ARG A 103 7.80 5.56 -10.44
CA ARG A 103 7.52 4.81 -11.66
C ARG A 103 8.48 3.62 -11.73
N LYS A 104 7.94 2.43 -12.03
CA LYS A 104 8.78 1.25 -12.29
C LYS A 104 9.61 1.52 -13.57
N PRO A 105 10.96 1.39 -13.52
CA PRO A 105 11.85 1.71 -14.65
C PRO A 105 11.44 1.02 -15.96
N ASP A 106 11.13 -0.29 -15.89
CA ASP A 106 10.79 -1.10 -17.07
C ASP A 106 9.36 -0.95 -17.60
N ARG A 107 8.52 -0.09 -16.98
CA ARG A 107 7.10 0.00 -17.33
C ARG A 107 6.81 1.28 -18.12
N MET A 108 6.45 1.10 -19.38
CA MET A 108 5.81 2.15 -20.18
C MET A 108 4.30 2.11 -19.98
N ILE A 109 3.72 3.21 -19.50
CA ILE A 109 2.27 3.37 -19.37
C ILE A 109 1.80 4.26 -20.52
N MET A 110 0.98 3.71 -21.42
CA MET A 110 0.29 4.50 -22.43
C MET A 110 -1.11 4.86 -21.93
N CYS A 111 -1.39 6.15 -21.87
CA CYS A 111 -2.70 6.67 -21.52
C CYS A 111 -3.30 7.32 -22.76
N TYR A 112 -4.53 6.93 -23.11
CA TYR A 112 -5.31 7.64 -24.12
C TYR A 112 -6.78 7.66 -23.72
N TRP A 113 -7.52 8.65 -24.23
CA TRP A 113 -8.94 8.78 -23.99
C TRP A 113 -9.72 7.90 -24.95
N LEU A 114 -10.44 6.91 -24.41
CA LEU A 114 -11.31 6.03 -25.18
C LEU A 114 -12.49 6.78 -25.77
N LYS A 115 -12.75 6.59 -27.07
CA LYS A 115 -13.90 7.15 -27.77
C LYS A 115 -15.07 6.16 -27.75
N SER A 116 -16.30 6.67 -27.82
CA SER A 116 -17.51 5.84 -27.74
C SER A 116 -17.67 4.80 -28.85
N ASN A 117 -16.96 4.96 -29.97
CA ASN A 117 -16.96 4.06 -31.11
C ASN A 117 -15.90 2.95 -31.01
N GLU A 118 -15.03 2.97 -30.01
CA GLU A 118 -13.99 1.96 -29.80
C GLU A 118 -14.54 0.78 -28.96
N PRO A 119 -14.19 -0.47 -29.30
CA PRO A 119 -14.73 -1.65 -28.61
C PRO A 119 -14.38 -1.66 -27.10
N ASP A 120 -13.21 -1.14 -26.76
CA ASP A 120 -12.72 -1.06 -25.37
C ASP A 120 -13.52 -0.07 -24.52
N PHE A 121 -14.28 0.85 -25.12
CA PHE A 121 -15.11 1.82 -24.39
C PHE A 121 -16.23 1.13 -23.59
N GLU A 122 -16.82 0.07 -24.15
CA GLU A 122 -17.86 -0.70 -23.44
C GLU A 122 -17.25 -1.45 -22.24
N VAL A 123 -16.06 -2.05 -22.43
CA VAL A 123 -15.32 -2.75 -21.37
C VAL A 123 -14.97 -1.78 -20.24
N ALA A 124 -14.39 -0.63 -20.58
CA ALA A 124 -14.06 0.42 -19.61
C ALA A 124 -15.29 0.92 -18.85
N THR A 125 -16.43 1.06 -19.54
CA THR A 125 -17.70 1.45 -18.91
C THR A 125 -18.20 0.39 -17.93
N LYS A 126 -18.14 -0.91 -18.29
CA LYS A 126 -18.49 -2.02 -17.40
C LYS A 126 -17.56 -2.06 -16.17
N MET A 127 -16.25 -1.90 -16.37
CA MET A 127 -15.28 -1.82 -15.27
C MET A 127 -15.60 -0.66 -14.33
N LYS A 128 -15.87 0.54 -14.87
CA LYS A 128 -16.26 1.72 -14.08
C LYS A 128 -17.52 1.49 -13.24
N ARG A 129 -18.55 0.85 -13.81
CA ARG A 129 -19.78 0.50 -13.08
C ARG A 129 -19.50 -0.50 -11.96
N THR A 130 -18.68 -1.51 -12.23
CA THR A 130 -18.31 -2.55 -11.27
C THR A 130 -17.52 -1.96 -10.10
N VAL A 131 -16.51 -1.13 -10.37
CA VAL A 131 -15.75 -0.42 -9.34
C VAL A 131 -16.67 0.43 -8.47
N ARG A 132 -17.58 1.20 -9.08
CA ARG A 132 -18.57 1.99 -8.31
C ARG A 132 -19.46 1.13 -7.41
N LYS A 133 -19.84 -0.06 -7.87
CA LYS A 133 -20.62 -1.01 -7.07
C LYS A 133 -19.80 -1.53 -5.89
N HIS A 134 -18.57 -2.02 -6.13
CA HIS A 134 -17.67 -2.50 -5.07
C HIS A 134 -17.38 -1.42 -4.03
N VAL A 135 -17.17 -0.18 -4.44
CA VAL A 135 -16.97 0.94 -3.49
C VAL A 135 -18.19 1.13 -2.59
N LYS A 136 -19.41 1.04 -3.14
CA LYS A 136 -20.64 1.13 -2.34
C LYS A 136 -20.80 -0.04 -1.37
N GLU A 137 -20.52 -1.25 -1.83
CA GLU A 137 -20.59 -2.46 -1.01
C GLU A 137 -19.56 -2.44 0.13
N ALA A 138 -18.31 -2.08 -0.18
CA ALA A 138 -17.25 -1.94 0.82
C ALA A 138 -17.59 -0.87 1.87
N ASN A 139 -18.08 0.30 1.43
CA ASN A 139 -18.51 1.36 2.33
C ASN A 139 -19.69 0.93 3.22
N PHE A 140 -20.62 0.14 2.68
CA PHE A 140 -21.73 -0.39 3.46
C PHE A 140 -21.25 -1.38 4.53
N LEU A 141 -20.37 -2.31 4.17
CA LEU A 141 -19.79 -3.27 5.12
C LEU A 141 -18.97 -2.57 6.21
N LEU A 142 -18.18 -1.56 5.85
CA LEU A 142 -17.40 -0.79 6.81
C LEU A 142 -18.29 -0.07 7.82
N LYS A 143 -19.39 0.53 7.36
CA LYS A 143 -20.38 1.16 8.25
C LYS A 143 -21.00 0.16 9.23
N ARG A 144 -21.35 -1.03 8.74
CA ARG A 144 -21.89 -2.11 9.59
C ARG A 144 -20.88 -2.57 10.63
N GLN A 145 -19.62 -2.77 10.24
CA GLN A 145 -18.55 -3.13 11.17
C GLN A 145 -18.34 -2.06 12.25
N LEU A 146 -18.36 -0.77 11.86
CA LEU A 146 -18.26 0.34 12.81
C LEU A 146 -19.42 0.35 13.81
N GLU A 147 -20.66 0.20 13.33
CA GLU A 147 -21.85 0.16 14.19
C GLU A 147 -21.79 -1.02 15.19
N GLU A 148 -21.37 -2.20 14.74
CA GLU A 148 -21.18 -3.38 15.59
C GLU A 148 -20.10 -3.13 16.65
N GLU A 149 -18.96 -2.52 16.27
CA GLU A 149 -17.89 -2.20 17.22
C GLU A 149 -18.29 -1.11 18.23
N GLU A 150 -19.08 -0.10 17.81
CA GLU A 150 -19.63 0.90 18.73
C GLU A 150 -20.65 0.31 19.71
N GLN A 151 -21.42 -0.70 19.29
CA GLN A 151 -22.34 -1.42 20.19
C GLN A 151 -21.56 -2.26 21.20
N LEU A 152 -20.60 -3.06 20.73
CA LEU A 152 -19.73 -3.86 21.59
C LEU A 152 -18.95 -2.99 22.60
N ALA A 153 -18.48 -1.82 22.18
CA ALA A 153 -17.79 -0.89 23.07
C ALA A 153 -18.68 -0.30 24.18
N LYS A 154 -20.01 -0.24 23.99
CA LYS A 154 -20.97 0.18 25.02
C LYS A 154 -21.28 -0.92 26.05
N GLU A 155 -21.05 -2.17 25.70
CA GLU A 155 -21.30 -3.33 26.57
C GLU A 155 -20.14 -3.61 27.54
N GLN A 156 -19.00 -2.93 27.38
CA GLN A 156 -17.80 -3.02 28.22
C GLN A 156 -17.74 -1.93 29.29
#